data_AF-A0A962K9A0-F1
#
_entry.id   AF-A0A962K9A0-F1
#
_cell.length_a   1.000
_cell.length_b   1.000
_cell.length_c   1.000
_cell.angle_alpha   90.00
_cell.angle_beta   90.00
_cell.angle_gamma   90.00
#
_symmetry.space_group_name_H-M   'P 1'
#
loop_
_entity.id
_entity.type
_entity.pdbx_description
1 polymer ?
#
loop_
_entity_poly.entity_id
_entity_poly.type
_entity_poly.pdbx_seq_one_letter_code
_entity_poly.pdbx_strand_id
1 'polypeptide(L)'
;DADVDGSHIRTLLLTFFFRQMPEILERGYIYIAQPPLYKVKRGKQEQYIKDDDALEVYLTDTALDEAALYVNPSAPPVLGSALAELLAEYRSVQGTIRRMSRVYPEVLLEQLLKLSALSSDTLADQATVATWAQQLQNVLNEAADPSQRFLVETIEDTEQHRFVVQIEMVAHGVPHTYRLNYDFFASNEYRRIAQLAAKIAGLLEEGAYIKRGERVLPVSEFKQVWQWLMQESRRGNAIQRYKGLGEMNPDQLWETTMDPNNRRMLRVTIEDAIRADQMFTCLMGDAVEPRRDFIEQNALMVANLDV
;
A
#
# COMPACT_ATOMS: atom_id res chain seq x y z
N ASP A 1 0.96 20.07 13.80
CA ASP A 1 1.69 19.62 12.60
C ASP A 1 1.41 18.15 12.30
N ALA A 2 1.89 17.65 11.16
CA ALA A 2 1.73 16.26 10.74
C ALA A 2 2.84 15.34 11.29
N ASP A 3 3.74 15.89 12.10
CA ASP A 3 4.82 15.20 12.79
C ASP A 3 4.37 14.57 14.13
N VAL A 4 5.31 13.86 14.77
CA VAL A 4 5.07 13.16 16.03
C VAL A 4 4.74 14.14 17.15
N ASP A 5 5.43 15.27 17.25
CA ASP A 5 5.20 16.28 18.29
C ASP A 5 3.84 16.96 18.15
N GLY A 6 3.42 17.28 16.92
CA GLY A 6 2.08 17.74 16.61
C GLY A 6 1.02 16.72 16.99
N SER A 7 1.29 15.43 16.78
CA SER A 7 0.41 14.34 17.20
C SER A 7 0.30 14.22 18.73
N HIS A 8 1.40 14.47 19.46
CA HIS A 8 1.42 14.46 20.92
C HIS A 8 0.56 15.61 21.49
N ILE A 9 0.76 16.84 21.02
CA ILE A 9 -0.02 18.01 21.47
C ILE A 9 -1.51 17.80 21.15
N ARG A 10 -1.82 17.28 19.97
CA ARG A 10 -3.20 16.94 19.59
C ARG A 10 -3.83 15.94 20.57
N THR A 11 -3.11 14.87 20.91
CA THR A 11 -3.58 13.86 21.87
C THR A 11 -3.81 14.49 23.24
N LEU A 12 -2.90 15.35 23.73
CA LEU A 12 -3.08 16.07 25.00
C LEU A 12 -4.34 16.93 25.01
N LEU A 13 -4.59 17.69 23.95
CA LEU A 13 -5.78 18.54 23.84
C LEU A 13 -7.06 17.69 23.81
N LEU A 14 -7.09 16.61 23.03
CA LEU A 14 -8.25 15.71 22.97
C LEU A 14 -8.55 15.07 24.32
N THR A 15 -7.52 14.58 25.01
CA THR A 15 -7.64 14.04 26.38
C THR A 15 -8.15 15.09 27.36
N PHE A 16 -7.65 16.32 27.26
CA PHE A 16 -8.12 17.43 28.09
C PHE A 16 -9.61 17.72 27.86
N PHE A 17 -10.05 17.84 26.59
CA PHE A 17 -11.46 18.05 26.28
C PHE A 17 -12.34 16.88 26.72
N PHE A 18 -11.86 15.65 26.56
CA PHE A 18 -12.56 14.46 27.02
C PHE A 18 -12.79 14.46 28.54
N ARG A 19 -11.73 14.75 29.32
CA ARG A 19 -11.80 14.71 30.79
C ARG A 19 -12.49 15.91 31.41
N GLN A 20 -12.31 17.10 30.85
CA GLN A 20 -12.72 18.36 31.47
C GLN A 20 -14.00 18.94 30.86
N MET A 21 -14.26 18.68 29.59
CA MET A 21 -15.37 19.30 28.84
C MET A 21 -16.07 18.29 27.91
N PRO A 22 -16.54 17.13 28.38
CA PRO A 22 -17.11 16.10 27.51
C PRO A 22 -18.30 16.60 26.67
N GLU A 23 -19.10 17.54 27.20
CA GLU A 23 -20.26 18.11 26.48
C GLU A 23 -19.89 18.77 25.13
N ILE A 24 -18.68 19.32 24.99
CA ILE A 24 -18.26 19.96 23.72
C ILE A 24 -18.00 18.93 22.63
N LEU A 25 -17.55 17.73 23.02
CA LEU A 25 -17.35 16.58 22.14
C LEU A 25 -18.70 15.96 21.77
N GLU A 26 -19.56 15.74 22.77
CA GLU A 26 -20.91 15.17 22.57
C GLU A 26 -21.75 16.01 21.60
N ARG A 27 -21.67 17.34 21.72
CA ARG A 27 -22.38 18.26 20.83
C ARG A 27 -21.68 18.48 19.48
N GLY A 28 -20.52 17.86 19.25
CA GLY A 28 -19.84 17.85 17.95
C GLY A 28 -19.20 19.18 17.54
N TYR A 29 -18.65 19.93 18.50
CA TYR A 29 -18.02 21.23 18.23
C TYR A 29 -16.51 21.16 17.98
N ILE A 30 -15.86 20.02 18.26
CA ILE A 30 -14.43 19.85 18.02
C ILE A 30 -14.17 19.33 16.60
N TYR A 31 -13.34 20.09 15.88
CA TYR A 31 -12.88 19.76 14.54
C TYR A 31 -11.36 19.83 14.47
N ILE A 32 -10.76 18.96 13.67
CA ILE A 32 -9.31 18.92 13.40
C ILE A 32 -9.11 19.32 11.94
N ALA A 33 -8.30 20.36 11.71
CA ALA A 33 -7.90 20.75 10.36
C ALA A 33 -7.08 19.65 9.66
N GLN A 34 -7.25 19.51 8.36
CA GLN A 34 -6.52 18.54 7.52
C GLN A 34 -5.72 19.31 6.46
N PRO A 35 -4.57 19.90 6.83
CA PRO A 35 -3.69 20.59 5.89
C PRO A 35 -3.16 19.62 4.82
N PRO A 36 -2.79 20.10 3.62
CA PRO A 36 -2.23 19.24 2.60
C PRO A 36 -0.85 18.71 2.97
N LEU A 37 -0.59 17.43 2.69
CA LEU A 37 0.71 16.80 2.91
C LEU A 37 1.72 17.12 1.80
N TYR A 38 1.24 17.39 0.58
CA TYR A 38 2.10 17.67 -0.57
C TYR A 38 1.65 18.90 -1.36
N LYS A 39 2.62 19.59 -1.93
CA LYS A 39 2.44 20.53 -3.03
C LYS A 39 3.13 19.95 -4.26
N VAL A 40 2.36 19.75 -5.33
CA VAL A 40 2.89 19.29 -6.61
C VAL A 40 2.84 20.43 -7.61
N LYS A 41 3.96 20.66 -8.30
CA LYS A 41 4.09 21.69 -9.33
C LYS A 41 4.53 21.08 -10.66
N ARG A 42 3.74 21.32 -11.71
CA ARG A 42 4.02 20.92 -13.09
C ARG A 42 4.03 22.17 -13.98
N GLY A 43 5.22 22.67 -14.30
CA GLY A 43 5.37 23.93 -15.03
C GLY A 43 4.78 25.12 -14.27
N LYS A 44 3.70 25.72 -14.79
CA LYS A 44 2.97 26.83 -14.16
C LYS A 44 1.80 26.38 -13.27
N GLN A 45 1.36 25.13 -13.37
CA GLN A 45 0.26 24.61 -12.57
C GLN A 45 0.81 24.11 -11.22
N GLU A 46 0.10 24.43 -10.15
CA GLU A 46 0.36 23.93 -8.82
C GLU A 46 -0.91 23.33 -8.22
N GLN A 47 -0.75 22.26 -7.46
CA GLN A 47 -1.86 21.56 -6.83
C GLN A 47 -1.45 21.09 -5.43
N TYR A 48 -2.38 21.24 -4.49
CA TYR A 48 -2.24 20.76 -3.13
C TYR A 48 -2.88 19.38 -2.99
N ILE A 49 -2.13 18.44 -2.42
CA ILE A 49 -2.53 17.04 -2.26
C ILE A 49 -2.52 16.69 -0.78
N LYS A 50 -3.59 16.04 -0.33
CA LYS A 50 -3.87 15.83 1.10
C LYS A 50 -3.05 14.71 1.76
N ASP A 51 -2.83 13.60 1.07
CA ASP A 51 -2.26 12.38 1.62
C ASP A 51 -1.51 11.59 0.53
N ASP A 52 -0.83 10.52 0.95
CA ASP A 52 -0.05 9.65 0.08
C ASP A 52 -0.92 8.97 -0.99
N ASP A 53 -2.11 8.52 -0.63
CA ASP A 53 -3.03 7.87 -1.56
C ASP A 53 -3.45 8.84 -2.68
N ALA A 54 -3.80 10.08 -2.35
CA ALA A 54 -4.13 11.09 -3.35
C ALA A 54 -2.92 11.47 -4.21
N LEU A 55 -1.70 11.44 -3.65
CA LEU A 55 -0.48 11.64 -4.44
C LEU A 55 -0.27 10.49 -5.42
N GLU A 56 -0.45 9.25 -4.97
CA GLU A 56 -0.32 8.06 -5.83
C GLU A 56 -1.35 8.10 -6.97
N VAL A 57 -2.60 8.49 -6.68
CA VAL A 57 -3.65 8.73 -7.69
C VAL A 57 -3.22 9.80 -8.70
N TYR A 58 -2.84 10.99 -8.22
CA TYR A 58 -2.38 12.08 -9.09
C TYR A 58 -1.20 11.67 -9.98
N LEU A 59 -0.22 10.96 -9.42
CA LEU A 59 0.93 10.49 -10.17
C LEU A 59 0.54 9.43 -11.21
N THR A 60 -0.42 8.55 -10.91
CA THR A 60 -0.95 7.57 -11.86
C THR A 60 -1.64 8.28 -13.04
N ASP A 61 -2.49 9.25 -12.73
CA ASP A 61 -3.27 9.99 -13.75
C ASP A 61 -2.32 10.78 -14.67
N THR A 62 -1.36 11.49 -14.09
CA THR A 62 -0.33 12.19 -14.88
C THR A 62 0.61 11.24 -15.62
N ALA A 63 0.80 10.00 -15.15
CA ALA A 63 1.59 9.00 -15.85
C ALA A 63 0.91 8.50 -17.13
N LEU A 64 -0.42 8.55 -17.20
CA LEU A 64 -1.21 8.15 -18.38
C LEU A 64 -1.12 9.16 -19.52
N ASP A 65 -0.82 10.42 -19.24
CA ASP A 65 -0.62 11.45 -20.25
C ASP A 65 0.45 11.02 -21.25
N GLU A 66 0.05 10.88 -22.53
CA GLU A 66 0.88 10.45 -23.65
C GLU A 66 1.53 9.06 -23.48
N ALA A 67 0.99 8.22 -22.60
CA ALA A 67 1.45 6.84 -22.42
C ALA A 67 0.80 5.87 -23.40
N ALA A 68 1.60 4.96 -23.93
CA ALA A 68 1.20 3.93 -24.87
C ALA A 68 1.94 2.63 -24.59
N LEU A 69 1.21 1.58 -24.22
CA LEU A 69 1.76 0.25 -23.99
C LEU A 69 1.64 -0.58 -25.27
N TYR A 70 2.76 -1.04 -25.79
CA TYR A 70 2.82 -1.95 -26.93
C TYR A 70 3.10 -3.36 -26.40
N VAL A 71 2.11 -4.23 -26.53
CA VAL A 71 2.18 -5.64 -26.07
C VAL A 71 3.12 -6.48 -26.93
N ASN A 72 3.29 -6.11 -28.20
CA ASN A 72 4.32 -6.58 -29.11
C ASN A 72 4.54 -5.50 -30.20
N PRO A 73 5.58 -5.62 -31.06
CA PRO A 73 5.87 -4.61 -32.08
C PRO A 73 4.82 -4.46 -33.19
N SER A 74 3.94 -5.45 -33.38
CA SER A 74 2.98 -5.50 -34.49
C SER A 74 1.54 -5.16 -34.09
N ALA A 75 1.20 -5.31 -32.80
CA ALA A 75 -0.13 -5.08 -32.26
C ALA A 75 -0.41 -3.59 -32.06
N PRO A 76 -1.69 -3.17 -32.16
CA PRO A 76 -2.07 -1.80 -31.82
C PRO A 76 -1.77 -1.53 -30.33
N PRO A 77 -1.32 -0.32 -29.98
CA PRO A 77 -1.01 0.01 -28.60
C PRO A 77 -2.27 0.07 -27.73
N VAL A 78 -2.11 -0.32 -26.47
CA VAL A 78 -3.09 -0.07 -25.40
C VAL A 78 -2.93 1.37 -24.94
N LEU A 79 -4.01 2.16 -25.12
CA LEU A 79 -4.05 3.61 -24.90
C LEU A 79 -5.22 3.99 -23.99
N GLY A 80 -5.15 5.22 -23.45
CA GLY A 80 -6.29 5.90 -22.85
C GLY A 80 -6.96 5.12 -21.72
N SER A 81 -8.28 4.94 -21.81
CA SER A 81 -9.09 4.30 -20.75
C SER A 81 -8.70 2.86 -20.47
N ALA A 82 -8.31 2.08 -21.49
CA ALA A 82 -7.91 0.68 -21.30
C ALA A 82 -6.63 0.56 -20.46
N LEU A 83 -5.64 1.42 -20.73
CA LEU A 83 -4.41 1.48 -19.93
C LEU A 83 -4.71 2.03 -18.52
N ALA A 84 -5.60 3.02 -18.42
CA ALA A 84 -6.00 3.61 -17.14
C ALA A 84 -6.68 2.59 -16.22
N GLU A 85 -7.61 1.79 -16.74
CA GLU A 85 -8.27 0.71 -16.00
C GLU A 85 -7.24 -0.31 -15.50
N LEU A 86 -6.32 -0.75 -16.37
CA LEU A 86 -5.30 -1.72 -16.00
C LEU A 86 -4.34 -1.20 -14.92
N LEU A 87 -3.89 0.06 -15.03
CA LEU A 87 -3.05 0.68 -14.00
C LEU A 87 -3.80 0.90 -12.68
N ALA A 88 -5.09 1.26 -12.74
CA ALA A 88 -5.91 1.42 -11.54
C ALA A 88 -6.13 0.08 -10.82
N GLU A 89 -6.37 -1.00 -11.56
CA GLU A 89 -6.46 -2.35 -11.01
C GLU A 89 -5.12 -2.80 -10.41
N TYR A 90 -4.01 -2.56 -11.12
CA TYR A 90 -2.67 -2.86 -10.60
C TYR A 90 -2.39 -2.11 -9.30
N ARG A 91 -2.67 -0.80 -9.23
CA ARG A 91 -2.55 0.00 -8.01
C ARG A 91 -3.41 -0.56 -6.88
N SER A 92 -4.66 -0.93 -7.16
CA SER A 92 -5.55 -1.53 -6.16
C SER A 92 -4.97 -2.83 -5.60
N VAL A 93 -4.36 -3.66 -6.44
CA VAL A 93 -3.72 -4.91 -6.01
C VAL A 93 -2.45 -4.64 -5.21
N GLN A 94 -1.63 -3.67 -5.61
CA GLN A 94 -0.47 -3.24 -4.82
C GLN A 94 -0.88 -2.77 -3.42
N GLY A 95 -1.97 -2.01 -3.29
CA GLY A 95 -2.53 -1.65 -1.99
C GLY A 95 -3.00 -2.87 -1.17
N THR A 96 -3.53 -3.91 -1.82
CA THR A 96 -3.87 -5.18 -1.16
C THR A 96 -2.62 -5.91 -0.68
N ILE A 97 -1.59 -6.02 -1.53
CA ILE A 97 -0.30 -6.63 -1.17
C ILE A 97 0.32 -5.92 0.03
N ARG A 98 0.36 -4.57 0.05
CA ARG A 98 0.86 -3.79 1.19
C ARG A 98 0.09 -4.03 2.50
N ARG A 99 -1.20 -4.37 2.44
CA ARG A 99 -1.98 -4.72 3.65
C ARG A 99 -1.69 -6.15 4.11
N MET A 100 -1.61 -7.08 3.17
CA MET A 100 -1.31 -8.48 3.44
C MET A 100 0.15 -8.70 3.87
N SER A 101 1.06 -7.77 3.54
CA SER A 101 2.48 -7.86 3.89
C SER A 101 2.76 -7.82 5.40
N ARG A 102 1.76 -7.45 6.21
CA ARG A 102 1.80 -7.56 7.67
C ARG A 102 1.84 -9.00 8.18
N VAL A 103 1.37 -9.95 7.37
CA VAL A 103 1.24 -11.37 7.72
C VAL A 103 2.12 -12.24 6.84
N TYR A 104 2.19 -11.91 5.54
CA TYR A 104 2.95 -12.67 4.55
C TYR A 104 4.12 -11.84 4.00
N PRO A 105 5.22 -12.45 3.56
CA PRO A 105 6.30 -11.71 2.91
C PRO A 105 5.81 -11.02 1.63
N GLU A 106 6.22 -9.77 1.40
CA GLU A 106 5.82 -9.02 0.20
C GLU A 106 6.26 -9.73 -1.09
N VAL A 107 7.49 -10.28 -1.11
CA VAL A 107 8.01 -11.05 -2.24
C VAL A 107 7.12 -12.23 -2.61
N LEU A 108 6.56 -12.92 -1.61
CA LEU A 108 5.62 -14.03 -1.82
C LEU A 108 4.36 -13.56 -2.52
N LEU A 109 3.76 -12.49 -2.01
CA LEU A 109 2.51 -11.94 -2.53
C LEU A 109 2.67 -11.36 -3.95
N GLU A 110 3.82 -10.74 -4.25
CA GLU A 110 4.13 -10.24 -5.59
C GLU A 110 4.26 -11.38 -6.61
N GLN A 111 4.86 -12.52 -6.24
CA GLN A 111 5.02 -13.65 -7.16
C GLN A 111 3.69 -14.33 -7.50
N LEU A 112 2.64 -14.16 -6.70
CA LEU A 112 1.29 -14.67 -7.03
C LEU A 112 0.74 -14.07 -8.34
N LEU A 113 1.21 -12.88 -8.74
CA LEU A 113 0.83 -12.26 -10.01
C LEU A 113 1.34 -13.02 -11.24
N LYS A 114 2.32 -13.92 -11.06
CA LYS A 114 2.90 -14.75 -12.12
C LYS A 114 2.27 -16.14 -12.22
N LEU A 115 1.36 -16.49 -11.30
CA LEU A 115 0.77 -17.82 -11.19
C LEU A 115 -0.67 -17.84 -11.67
N SER A 116 -1.11 -19.00 -12.18
CA SER A 116 -2.53 -19.27 -12.36
C SER A 116 -3.23 -19.38 -11.00
N ALA A 117 -4.49 -18.96 -10.96
CA ALA A 117 -5.31 -19.05 -9.76
C ALA A 117 -5.48 -20.51 -9.31
N LEU A 118 -5.30 -20.76 -8.01
CA LEU A 118 -5.67 -22.01 -7.36
C LEU A 118 -7.04 -21.81 -6.68
N SER A 119 -8.03 -22.63 -7.04
CA SER A 119 -9.35 -22.55 -6.41
C SER A 119 -9.32 -23.17 -5.02
N SER A 120 -10.05 -22.57 -4.08
CA SER A 120 -10.29 -23.15 -2.75
C SER A 120 -10.99 -24.51 -2.81
N ASP A 121 -11.76 -24.77 -3.88
CA ASP A 121 -12.49 -26.02 -4.07
C ASP A 121 -11.59 -27.17 -4.52
N THR A 122 -10.46 -26.86 -5.15
CA THR A 122 -9.48 -27.85 -5.65
C THR A 122 -8.45 -28.26 -4.61
N LEU A 123 -8.54 -27.71 -3.39
CA LEU A 123 -7.59 -28.02 -2.31
C LEU A 123 -7.68 -29.47 -1.80
N ALA A 124 -8.73 -30.23 -2.16
CA ALA A 124 -8.81 -31.65 -1.85
C ALA A 124 -7.92 -32.53 -2.75
N ASP A 125 -7.44 -32.01 -3.90
CA ASP A 125 -6.59 -32.75 -4.83
C ASP A 125 -5.10 -32.42 -4.61
N GLN A 126 -4.37 -33.37 -4.03
CA GLN A 126 -2.94 -33.25 -3.76
C GLN A 126 -2.13 -32.94 -5.02
N ALA A 127 -2.45 -33.56 -6.16
CA ALA A 127 -1.65 -33.41 -7.37
C ALA A 127 -1.75 -31.98 -7.93
N THR A 128 -2.96 -31.42 -7.91
CA THR A 128 -3.21 -30.03 -8.30
C THR A 128 -2.48 -29.05 -7.38
N VAL A 129 -2.60 -29.23 -6.06
CA VAL A 129 -1.93 -28.35 -5.08
C VAL A 129 -0.41 -28.47 -5.16
N ALA A 130 0.13 -29.68 -5.32
CA ALA A 130 1.56 -29.91 -5.48
C ALA A 130 2.13 -29.29 -6.75
N THR A 131 1.39 -29.36 -7.87
CA THR A 131 1.78 -28.71 -9.12
C THR A 131 1.85 -27.19 -8.95
N TRP A 132 0.84 -26.60 -8.30
CA TRP A 132 0.81 -25.17 -8.02
C TRP A 132 1.94 -24.74 -7.05
N ALA A 133 2.18 -25.52 -6.00
CA ALA A 133 3.28 -25.30 -5.05
C ALA A 133 4.65 -25.33 -5.74
N GLN A 134 4.85 -26.24 -6.70
CA GLN A 134 6.09 -26.29 -7.49
C GLN A 134 6.25 -25.07 -8.40
N GLN A 135 5.17 -24.59 -9.01
CA GLN A 135 5.21 -23.34 -9.78
C GLN A 135 5.58 -22.15 -8.88
N LEU A 136 4.98 -22.08 -7.68
CA LEU A 136 5.31 -21.07 -6.68
C LEU A 136 6.77 -21.13 -6.26
N GLN A 137 7.30 -22.33 -5.99
CA GLN A 137 8.72 -22.54 -5.67
C GLN A 137 9.65 -21.95 -6.72
N ASN A 138 9.34 -22.16 -8.01
CA ASN A 138 10.17 -21.69 -9.12
C ASN A 138 10.19 -20.16 -9.19
N VAL A 139 9.01 -19.52 -9.17
CA VAL A 139 8.94 -18.05 -9.24
C VAL A 139 9.53 -17.37 -8.00
N LEU A 140 9.42 -17.99 -6.83
CA LEU A 140 10.07 -17.48 -5.61
C LEU A 140 11.59 -17.57 -5.69
N ASN A 141 12.13 -18.67 -6.22
CA ASN A 141 13.57 -18.83 -6.38
C ASN A 141 14.16 -17.84 -7.40
N GLU A 142 13.43 -17.55 -8.47
CA GLU A 142 13.82 -16.53 -9.45
C GLU A 142 13.80 -15.11 -8.87
N ALA A 143 12.88 -14.83 -7.95
CA ALA A 143 12.72 -13.53 -7.32
C ALA A 143 13.56 -13.34 -6.04
N ALA A 144 14.14 -14.41 -5.50
CA ALA A 144 14.86 -14.38 -4.23
C ALA A 144 16.14 -13.52 -4.33
N ASP A 145 16.35 -12.67 -3.33
CA ASP A 145 17.65 -12.05 -3.09
C ASP A 145 18.68 -13.12 -2.66
N PRO A 146 19.99 -12.96 -2.94
CA PRO A 146 21.04 -13.88 -2.45
C PRO A 146 20.99 -14.24 -0.96
N SER A 147 20.39 -13.39 -0.13
CA SER A 147 20.21 -13.58 1.31
C SER A 147 18.96 -14.39 1.71
N GLN A 148 18.11 -14.75 0.74
CA GLN A 148 16.83 -15.41 0.95
C GLN A 148 16.82 -16.81 0.33
N ARG A 149 16.15 -17.75 1.01
CA ARG A 149 15.86 -19.07 0.46
C ARG A 149 14.42 -19.45 0.77
N PHE A 150 13.77 -20.08 -0.19
CA PHE A 150 12.39 -20.52 -0.07
C PHE A 150 12.31 -22.04 -0.23
N LEU A 151 11.53 -22.68 0.63
CA LEU A 151 11.10 -24.06 0.47
C LEU A 151 9.57 -24.05 0.49
N VAL A 152 8.96 -24.55 -0.58
CA VAL A 152 7.50 -24.64 -0.73
C VAL A 152 7.09 -26.11 -0.72
N GLU A 153 6.24 -26.48 0.22
CA GLU A 153 5.78 -27.85 0.40
C GLU A 153 4.25 -27.91 0.41
N THR A 154 3.72 -29.03 -0.04
CA THR A 154 2.29 -29.34 0.08
C THR A 154 2.09 -30.23 1.30
N ILE A 155 1.23 -29.81 2.22
CA ILE A 155 0.97 -30.51 3.48
C ILE A 155 -0.51 -30.88 3.54
N GLU A 156 -0.81 -32.08 4.01
CA GLU A 156 -2.18 -32.50 4.29
C GLU A 156 -2.64 -31.92 5.63
N ASP A 157 -3.74 -31.18 5.60
CA ASP A 157 -4.53 -30.85 6.78
C ASP A 157 -5.50 -32.00 7.05
N THR A 158 -5.11 -32.85 7.99
CA THR A 158 -5.84 -34.08 8.34
C THR A 158 -7.19 -33.81 8.99
N GLU A 159 -7.44 -32.61 9.52
CA GLU A 159 -8.74 -32.26 10.12
C GLU A 159 -9.79 -31.95 9.05
N GLN A 160 -9.37 -31.35 7.93
CA GLN A 160 -10.27 -30.90 6.87
C GLN A 160 -10.19 -31.76 5.60
N HIS A 161 -9.30 -32.76 5.56
CA HIS A 161 -9.00 -33.58 4.37
C HIS A 161 -8.69 -32.73 3.14
N ARG A 162 -7.85 -31.70 3.35
CA ARG A 162 -7.43 -30.74 2.33
C ARG A 162 -5.93 -30.58 2.36
N PHE A 163 -5.35 -30.17 1.24
CA PHE A 163 -3.95 -29.84 1.12
C PHE A 163 -3.75 -28.33 1.22
N VAL A 164 -2.72 -27.93 1.95
CA VAL A 164 -2.30 -26.54 2.14
C VAL A 164 -0.90 -26.35 1.59
N VAL A 165 -0.57 -25.12 1.18
CA VAL A 165 0.77 -24.77 0.72
C VAL A 165 1.52 -24.12 1.88
N GLN A 166 2.59 -24.77 2.32
CA GLN A 166 3.50 -24.24 3.33
C GLN A 166 4.73 -23.66 2.65
N ILE A 167 5.14 -22.48 3.07
CA ILE A 167 6.34 -21.79 2.61
C ILE A 167 7.24 -21.57 3.81
N GLU A 168 8.42 -22.18 3.80
CA GLU A 168 9.52 -21.83 4.70
C GLU A 168 10.44 -20.83 3.99
N MET A 169 10.59 -19.65 4.56
CA MET A 169 11.49 -18.61 4.10
C MET A 169 12.62 -18.46 5.10
N VAL A 170 13.86 -18.65 4.67
CA VAL A 170 15.05 -18.33 5.46
C VAL A 170 15.59 -17.01 4.96
N ALA A 171 15.55 -15.98 5.82
CA ALA A 171 16.18 -14.69 5.56
C ALA A 171 17.12 -14.35 6.71
N HIS A 172 18.34 -13.93 6.39
CA HIS A 172 19.39 -13.60 7.39
C HIS A 172 19.62 -14.70 8.45
N GLY A 173 19.42 -15.97 8.08
CA GLY A 173 19.65 -17.13 8.94
C GLY A 173 18.48 -17.51 9.87
N VAL A 174 17.37 -16.78 9.86
CA VAL A 174 16.18 -17.11 10.65
C VAL A 174 15.09 -17.69 9.74
N PRO A 175 14.61 -18.92 10.00
CA PRO A 175 13.50 -19.50 9.27
C PRO A 175 12.16 -18.94 9.76
N HIS A 176 11.30 -18.60 8.80
CA HIS A 176 9.90 -18.22 9.01
C HIS A 176 9.00 -19.12 8.19
N THR A 177 7.93 -19.62 8.79
CA THR A 177 6.97 -20.49 8.11
C THR A 177 5.65 -19.77 7.89
N TYR A 178 5.17 -19.81 6.66
CA TYR A 178 3.90 -19.25 6.23
C TYR A 178 3.02 -20.35 5.66
N ARG A 179 1.71 -20.27 5.90
CA ARG A 179 0.74 -21.24 5.37
C ARG A 179 -0.34 -20.53 4.58
N LEU A 180 -0.55 -20.99 3.35
CA LEU A 180 -1.67 -20.61 2.50
C LEU A 180 -2.75 -21.69 2.66
N ASN A 181 -3.72 -21.41 3.52
CA ASN A 181 -4.81 -22.32 3.86
C ASN A 181 -6.07 -22.02 3.03
N TYR A 182 -7.17 -22.72 3.32
CA TYR A 182 -8.45 -22.47 2.66
C TYR A 182 -8.89 -21.01 2.73
N ASP A 183 -8.79 -20.37 3.89
CA ASP A 183 -9.23 -18.97 4.08
C ASP A 183 -8.42 -18.01 3.20
N PHE A 184 -7.12 -18.25 3.03
CA PHE A 184 -6.29 -17.49 2.11
C PHE A 184 -6.83 -17.56 0.68
N PHE A 185 -7.07 -18.77 0.15
CA PHE A 185 -7.55 -18.95 -1.22
C PHE A 185 -9.02 -18.53 -1.41
N ALA A 186 -9.84 -18.60 -0.36
CA ALA A 186 -11.23 -18.13 -0.36
C ALA A 186 -11.35 -16.60 -0.21
N SER A 187 -10.29 -15.93 0.25
CA SER A 187 -10.29 -14.50 0.56
C SER A 187 -10.58 -13.62 -0.66
N ASN A 188 -11.16 -12.44 -0.40
CA ASN A 188 -11.39 -11.45 -1.44
C ASN A 188 -10.06 -10.85 -1.94
N GLU A 189 -9.07 -10.77 -1.07
CA GLU A 189 -7.74 -10.28 -1.33
C GLU A 189 -7.01 -11.15 -2.35
N TYR A 190 -6.97 -12.47 -2.12
CA TYR A 190 -6.39 -13.42 -3.08
C TYR A 190 -7.14 -13.39 -4.41
N ARG A 191 -8.49 -13.36 -4.38
CA ARG A 191 -9.30 -13.29 -5.61
C ARG A 191 -8.94 -12.07 -6.46
N ARG A 192 -8.70 -10.90 -5.86
CA ARG A 192 -8.27 -9.69 -6.57
C ARG A 192 -6.89 -9.86 -7.21
N ILE A 193 -5.93 -10.44 -6.48
CA ILE A 193 -4.59 -10.72 -7.00
C ILE A 193 -4.69 -11.68 -8.20
N ALA A 194 -5.42 -12.78 -8.05
CA ALA A 194 -5.61 -13.79 -9.07
C ALA A 194 -6.32 -13.26 -10.33
N GLN A 195 -7.33 -12.40 -10.17
CA GLN A 195 -8.01 -11.76 -11.30
C GLN A 195 -7.08 -10.85 -12.10
N LEU A 196 -6.25 -10.06 -11.42
CA LEU A 196 -5.25 -9.24 -12.09
C LEU A 196 -4.18 -10.11 -12.76
N ALA A 197 -3.69 -11.16 -12.07
CA ALA A 197 -2.74 -12.12 -12.61
C ALA A 197 -3.25 -12.70 -13.94
N ALA A 198 -4.51 -13.12 -14.00
CA ALA A 198 -5.13 -13.63 -15.23
C ALA A 198 -5.22 -12.59 -16.37
N LYS A 199 -5.41 -11.31 -16.05
CA LYS A 199 -5.45 -10.22 -17.05
C LYS A 199 -4.07 -9.87 -17.62
N ILE A 200 -3.03 -9.93 -16.78
CA ILE A 200 -1.66 -9.59 -17.19
C ILE A 200 -0.90 -10.80 -17.74
N ALA A 201 -1.33 -12.02 -17.41
CA ALA A 201 -0.74 -13.25 -17.90
C ALA A 201 -0.82 -13.31 -19.43
N GLY A 202 0.34 -13.38 -20.08
CA GLY A 202 0.44 -13.39 -21.54
C GLY A 202 0.08 -12.05 -22.21
N LEU A 203 -0.12 -10.97 -21.45
CA LEU A 203 -0.40 -9.65 -22.02
C LEU A 203 0.85 -9.07 -22.70
N LEU A 204 2.04 -9.28 -22.14
CA LEU A 204 3.29 -8.81 -22.71
C LEU A 204 3.97 -9.96 -23.43
N GLU A 205 4.22 -9.78 -24.73
CA GLU A 205 4.93 -10.75 -25.56
C GLU A 205 6.35 -10.26 -25.85
N GLU A 206 7.10 -11.05 -26.63
CA GLU A 206 8.47 -10.69 -27.01
C GLU A 206 8.52 -9.35 -27.76
N GLY A 207 9.39 -8.45 -27.31
CA GLY A 207 9.52 -7.11 -27.88
C GLY A 207 8.48 -6.10 -27.39
N ALA A 208 7.73 -6.40 -26.32
CA ALA A 208 6.86 -5.43 -25.67
C ALA A 208 7.65 -4.20 -25.18
N TYR A 209 7.03 -3.02 -25.27
CA TYR A 209 7.61 -1.77 -24.78
C TYR A 209 6.54 -0.79 -24.32
N ILE A 210 6.90 0.04 -23.34
CA ILE A 210 6.09 1.18 -22.92
C ILE A 210 6.71 2.45 -23.49
N LYS A 211 5.87 3.32 -24.06
CA LYS A 211 6.27 4.63 -24.57
C LYS A 211 5.51 5.71 -23.81
N ARG A 212 6.19 6.81 -23.49
CA ARG A 212 5.57 8.03 -22.96
C ARG A 212 6.23 9.25 -23.57
N GLY A 213 5.48 10.03 -24.35
CA GLY A 213 6.05 11.09 -25.18
C GLY A 213 7.14 10.52 -26.11
N GLU A 214 8.36 11.06 -26.03
CA GLU A 214 9.52 10.60 -26.82
C GLU A 214 10.30 9.43 -26.19
N ARG A 215 10.04 9.08 -24.92
CA ARG A 215 10.80 8.06 -24.20
C ARG A 215 10.18 6.69 -24.37
N VAL A 216 11.03 5.68 -24.52
CA VAL A 216 10.65 4.28 -24.73
C VAL A 216 11.45 3.40 -23.77
N LEU A 217 10.78 2.42 -23.18
CA LEU A 217 11.41 1.37 -22.37
C LEU A 217 10.91 -0.01 -22.85
N PRO A 218 11.80 -0.92 -23.27
CA PRO A 218 11.47 -2.33 -23.45
C PRO A 218 11.10 -2.98 -22.12
N VAL A 219 10.04 -3.77 -22.09
CA VAL A 219 9.52 -4.39 -20.86
C VAL A 219 9.23 -5.87 -21.09
N SER A 220 9.45 -6.68 -20.06
CA SER A 220 9.08 -8.09 -20.01
C SER A 220 8.01 -8.38 -18.96
N GLU A 221 7.86 -7.49 -17.97
CA GLU A 221 6.91 -7.65 -16.88
C GLU A 221 6.08 -6.38 -16.68
N PHE A 222 4.81 -6.55 -16.30
CA PHE A 222 3.93 -5.42 -16.03
C PHE A 222 4.41 -4.57 -14.83
N LYS A 223 5.12 -5.18 -13.87
CA LYS A 223 5.76 -4.45 -12.77
C LYS A 223 6.75 -3.39 -13.26
N GLN A 224 7.50 -3.69 -14.33
CA GLN A 224 8.43 -2.74 -14.95
C GLN A 224 7.68 -1.57 -15.60
N VAL A 225 6.56 -1.85 -16.27
CA VAL A 225 5.68 -0.81 -16.85
C VAL A 225 5.21 0.14 -15.74
N TRP A 226 4.67 -0.40 -14.65
CA TRP A 226 4.21 0.39 -13.52
C TRP A 226 5.33 1.24 -12.91
N GLN A 227 6.47 0.61 -12.56
CA GLN A 227 7.60 1.32 -11.94
C GLN A 227 8.15 2.43 -12.82
N TRP A 228 8.30 2.18 -14.12
CA TRP A 228 8.80 3.15 -15.07
C TRP A 228 7.84 4.33 -15.24
N LEU A 229 6.55 4.07 -15.44
CA LEU A 229 5.53 5.13 -15.57
C LEU A 229 5.47 6.02 -14.32
N MET A 230 5.50 5.41 -13.14
CA MET A 230 5.53 6.14 -11.87
C MET A 230 6.81 6.97 -11.70
N GLN A 231 7.97 6.44 -12.11
CA GLN A 231 9.23 7.17 -12.08
C GLN A 231 9.22 8.36 -13.05
N GLU A 232 8.77 8.18 -14.27
CA GLU A 232 8.64 9.25 -15.26
C GLU A 232 7.64 10.32 -14.81
N SER A 233 6.54 9.91 -14.17
CA SER A 233 5.56 10.83 -13.59
C SER A 233 6.17 11.72 -12.50
N ARG A 234 6.96 11.12 -11.60
CA ARG A 234 7.69 11.89 -10.58
C ARG A 234 8.72 12.84 -11.19
N ARG A 235 9.43 12.46 -12.26
CA ARG A 235 10.42 13.34 -12.93
C ARG A 235 9.79 14.61 -13.51
N GLY A 236 8.57 14.52 -14.03
CA GLY A 236 7.85 15.67 -14.59
C GLY A 236 7.21 16.61 -13.57
N ASN A 237 7.19 16.22 -12.29
CA ASN A 237 6.50 16.92 -11.21
C ASN A 237 7.49 17.32 -10.11
N ALA A 238 7.56 18.60 -9.77
CA ALA A 238 8.25 19.03 -8.56
C ALA A 238 7.33 18.79 -7.36
N ILE A 239 7.67 17.82 -6.51
CA ILE A 239 6.87 17.41 -5.35
C ILE A 239 7.57 17.94 -4.09
N GLN A 240 6.89 18.83 -3.38
CA GLN A 240 7.29 19.29 -2.05
C GLN A 240 6.38 18.63 -1.01
N ARG A 241 6.97 18.00 0.01
CA ARG A 241 6.26 17.46 1.17
C ARG A 241 6.28 18.48 2.30
N TYR A 242 5.12 18.75 2.89
CA TYR A 242 5.02 19.59 4.09
C TYR A 242 5.19 18.73 5.33
N LYS A 243 6.14 19.08 6.21
CA LYS A 243 6.30 18.41 7.52
C LYS A 243 5.58 19.18 8.63
N GLY A 244 5.52 20.50 8.52
CA GLY A 244 4.82 21.37 9.45
C GLY A 244 4.12 22.55 8.77
N LEU A 245 3.15 23.13 9.47
CA LEU A 245 2.38 24.29 9.02
C LEU A 245 3.26 25.52 8.80
N GLY A 246 4.37 25.63 9.54
CA GLY A 246 5.35 26.73 9.42
C GLY A 246 6.16 26.72 8.12
N GLU A 247 6.09 25.64 7.33
CA GLU A 247 6.73 25.58 5.99
C GLU A 247 5.88 26.26 4.91
N MET A 248 4.65 26.65 5.23
CA MET A 248 3.74 27.35 4.33
C MET A 248 3.80 28.87 4.55
N ASN A 249 3.75 29.62 3.45
CA ASN A 249 3.52 31.06 3.54
C ASN A 249 2.09 31.34 4.06
N PRO A 250 1.83 32.50 4.71
CA PRO A 250 0.51 32.84 5.26
C PRO A 250 -0.65 32.68 4.27
N ASP A 251 -0.47 33.14 3.03
CA ASP A 251 -1.49 33.02 1.98
C ASP A 251 -1.78 31.55 1.64
N GLN A 252 -0.73 30.71 1.56
CA GLN A 252 -0.89 29.27 1.31
C GLN A 252 -1.62 28.58 2.46
N LEU A 253 -1.28 28.91 3.70
CA LEU A 253 -1.94 28.36 4.88
C LEU A 253 -3.43 28.76 4.90
N TRP A 254 -3.73 30.01 4.54
CA TRP A 254 -5.10 30.50 4.42
C TRP A 254 -5.87 29.70 3.37
N GLU A 255 -5.38 29.68 2.13
CA GLU A 255 -6.05 29.03 0.99
C GLU A 255 -6.27 27.53 1.19
N THR A 256 -5.29 26.85 1.80
CA THR A 256 -5.32 25.39 1.91
C THR A 256 -6.04 24.88 3.15
N THR A 257 -5.95 25.62 4.27
CA THR A 257 -6.32 25.09 5.59
C THR A 257 -7.42 25.90 6.28
N MET A 258 -7.55 27.20 6.00
CA MET A 258 -8.45 28.09 6.74
C MET A 258 -9.65 28.58 5.93
N ASP A 259 -9.53 28.70 4.60
CA ASP A 259 -10.59 29.16 3.71
C ASP A 259 -11.83 28.26 3.82
N PRO A 260 -12.99 28.79 4.24
CA PRO A 260 -14.23 28.00 4.39
C PRO A 260 -14.66 27.23 3.15
N ASN A 261 -14.29 27.68 1.95
CA ASN A 261 -14.66 27.03 0.69
C ASN A 261 -13.75 25.84 0.34
N ASN A 262 -12.50 25.86 0.81
CA ASN A 262 -11.46 24.90 0.41
C ASN A 262 -10.98 24.00 1.56
N ARG A 263 -11.16 24.43 2.80
CA ARG A 263 -10.66 23.72 3.98
C ARG A 263 -11.30 22.36 4.14
N ARG A 264 -10.49 21.42 4.63
CA ARG A 264 -10.95 20.09 5.05
C ARG A 264 -10.81 19.99 6.56
N MET A 265 -11.89 19.56 7.20
CA MET A 265 -11.94 19.39 8.65
C MET A 265 -12.51 18.02 8.98
N LEU A 266 -11.95 17.38 9.99
CA LEU A 266 -12.42 16.13 10.55
C LEU A 266 -13.15 16.43 11.86
N ARG A 267 -14.42 16.03 11.97
CA ARG A 267 -15.17 16.16 13.23
C ARG A 267 -14.74 15.06 14.18
N VAL A 268 -14.39 15.42 15.41
CA VAL A 268 -13.96 14.47 16.44
C VAL A 268 -15.18 13.79 17.05
N THR A 269 -15.12 12.47 17.21
CA THR A 269 -16.14 11.70 17.93
C THR A 269 -15.71 11.41 19.37
N ILE A 270 -16.67 10.99 20.21
CA ILE A 270 -16.38 10.56 21.59
C ILE A 270 -15.44 9.35 21.57
N GLU A 271 -15.61 8.42 20.62
CA GLU A 271 -14.73 7.26 20.48
C GLU A 271 -13.28 7.67 20.20
N ASP A 272 -13.07 8.68 19.34
CA ASP A 272 -11.73 9.21 19.05
C ASP A 272 -11.09 9.81 20.31
N ALA A 273 -11.88 10.52 21.11
CA ALA A 273 -11.43 11.14 22.34
C ALA A 273 -11.09 10.11 23.43
N ILE A 274 -11.86 9.01 23.53
CA ILE A 274 -11.55 7.86 24.40
C ILE A 274 -10.23 7.21 23.98
N ARG A 275 -10.02 6.98 22.68
CA ARG A 275 -8.77 6.40 22.17
C ARG A 275 -7.57 7.29 22.48
N ALA A 276 -7.71 8.61 22.33
CA ALA A 276 -6.68 9.58 22.69
C ALA A 276 -6.33 9.51 24.20
N ASP A 277 -7.34 9.40 25.07
CA ASP A 277 -7.16 9.26 26.51
C ASP A 277 -6.42 7.97 26.90
N GLN A 278 -6.77 6.85 26.25
CA GLN A 278 -6.09 5.57 26.43
C GLN A 278 -4.63 5.64 25.98
N MET A 279 -4.36 6.23 24.81
CA MET A 279 -2.98 6.45 24.34
C MET A 279 -2.19 7.32 25.31
N PHE A 280 -2.77 8.42 25.79
CA PHE A 280 -2.14 9.29 26.77
C PHE A 280 -1.81 8.53 28.06
N THR A 281 -2.76 7.75 28.59
CA THR A 281 -2.57 6.98 29.83
C THR A 281 -1.52 5.88 29.66
N CYS A 282 -1.46 5.22 28.50
CA CYS A 282 -0.43 4.22 28.19
C CYS A 282 0.97 4.86 28.13
N LEU A 283 1.12 5.99 27.45
CA LEU A 283 2.42 6.62 27.21
C LEU A 283 2.92 7.46 28.39
N MET A 284 2.01 8.10 29.14
CA MET A 284 2.33 9.06 30.20
C MET A 284 1.90 8.59 31.60
N GLY A 285 1.26 7.42 31.73
CA GLY A 285 0.90 6.84 33.02
C GLY A 285 2.06 6.15 33.72
N ASP A 286 1.89 5.85 35.01
CA ASP A 286 2.96 5.30 35.87
C ASP A 286 3.30 3.83 35.55
N ALA A 287 2.45 3.14 34.78
CA ALA A 287 2.63 1.74 34.44
C ALA A 287 3.69 1.57 33.33
N VAL A 288 4.82 0.98 33.70
CA VAL A 288 5.98 0.80 32.80
C VAL A 288 5.72 -0.29 31.74
N GLU A 289 5.09 -1.40 32.14
CA GLU A 289 4.92 -2.57 31.25
C GLU A 289 4.03 -2.30 30.03
N PRO A 290 2.84 -1.68 30.17
CA PRO A 290 2.00 -1.32 29.02
C PRO A 290 2.71 -0.38 28.05
N ARG A 291 3.53 0.54 28.57
CA ARG A 291 4.34 1.45 27.76
C ARG A 291 5.41 0.70 26.97
N ARG A 292 6.11 -0.24 27.61
CA ARG A 292 7.16 -1.06 26.97
C ARG A 292 6.57 -1.89 25.84
N ASP A 293 5.48 -2.61 26.12
CA ASP A 293 4.79 -3.45 25.13
C ASP A 293 4.29 -2.62 23.94
N PHE A 294 3.73 -1.43 24.20
CA PHE A 294 3.30 -0.51 23.14
C PHE A 294 4.47 -0.07 22.27
N ILE A 295 5.62 0.31 22.86
CA ILE A 295 6.81 0.70 22.10
C ILE A 295 7.34 -0.47 21.28
N GLU A 296 7.45 -1.67 21.86
CA GLU A 296 7.97 -2.85 21.15
C GLU A 296 7.07 -3.26 19.97
N GLN A 297 5.74 -3.23 20.14
CA GLN A 297 4.78 -3.57 19.08
C GLN A 297 4.75 -2.54 17.95
N ASN A 298 4.98 -1.26 18.25
CA ASN A 298 4.88 -0.17 17.28
C ASN A 298 6.24 0.28 16.71
N ALA A 299 7.37 -0.14 17.30
CA ALA A 299 8.72 0.22 16.87
C ALA A 299 9.00 -0.15 15.40
N LEU A 300 8.44 -1.28 14.92
CA LEU A 300 8.58 -1.73 13.53
C LEU A 300 7.71 -0.92 12.54
N MET A 301 6.71 -0.18 13.01
CA MET A 301 5.86 0.68 12.15
C MET A 301 6.48 2.04 11.87
N VAL A 302 7.51 2.44 12.62
CA VAL A 302 8.26 3.69 12.43
C VAL A 302 9.38 3.48 11.42
N ALA A 303 9.03 3.12 10.18
CA ALA A 303 10.01 2.91 9.11
C ALA A 303 10.36 4.19 8.32
N ASN A 304 9.72 5.34 8.59
CA ASN A 304 9.94 6.57 7.81
C ASN A 304 9.87 7.84 8.69
N LEU A 305 10.73 7.96 9.70
CA LEU A 305 10.97 9.27 10.35
C LEU A 305 12.24 9.98 9.86
N ASP A 306 13.20 9.28 9.25
CA ASP A 306 14.44 9.89 8.75
C ASP A 306 14.91 9.24 7.44
N VAL A 307 14.34 9.64 6.29
CA VAL A 307 15.01 9.76 4.96
C VAL A 307 14.28 10.83 4.15
#